data_AF-A0A514BS35-F1
#
_entry.id   AF-A0A514BS35-F1
#
_cell.length_a   1.000
_cell.length_b   1.000
_cell.length_c   1.000
_cell.angle_alpha   90.00
_cell.angle_beta   90.00
_cell.angle_gamma   90.00
#
_symmetry.space_group_name_H-M   'P 1'
#
loop_
_entity.id
_entity.type
_entity.pdbx_description
1 polymer ?
#
loop_
_entity_poly.entity_id
_entity_poly.type
_entity_poly.pdbx_seq_one_letter_code
_entity_poly.pdbx_strand_id
1 'polypeptide(L)'
;MTIRKRKHRSTEVQTVRPDFPGYFIYPFFMVHMLAFGLSGFLLAYSSDAPDLGFLYMHGGLAIAVYLAFYLTLFGVDEVKWMLINAELGILGIYSQIGWILGVFDKKIEDYPWYVHVVPFLYYVLYTFLLRQFLLDVTRSRDNPRRRSLVDFGYVGLSLLVYGYLLYRN
;
A
#
# COMPACT_ATOMS: atom_id res chain seq x y z
N MET A 1 -55.27 -20.55 33.52
CA MET A 1 -53.92 -19.99 33.72
C MET A 1 -53.08 -20.38 32.51
N THR A 2 -53.00 -19.49 31.52
CA THR A 2 -52.47 -19.81 30.17
C THR A 2 -51.11 -19.14 29.99
N ILE A 3 -50.04 -19.95 29.99
CA ILE A 3 -48.67 -19.48 29.84
C ILE A 3 -48.41 -19.21 28.34
N ARG A 4 -48.35 -17.92 27.96
CA ARG A 4 -47.89 -17.49 26.63
C ARG A 4 -46.38 -17.79 26.50
N LYS A 5 -46.02 -18.73 25.62
CA LYS A 5 -44.63 -18.92 25.16
C LYS A 5 -44.14 -17.63 24.49
N ARG A 6 -43.13 -16.98 25.10
CA ARG A 6 -42.36 -15.90 24.46
C ARG A 6 -41.61 -16.49 23.26
N LYS A 7 -41.99 -16.05 22.07
CA LYS A 7 -41.26 -16.29 20.82
C LYS A 7 -39.87 -15.64 20.96
N HIS A 8 -38.83 -16.46 21.04
CA HIS A 8 -37.44 -16.00 20.99
C HIS A 8 -37.25 -15.32 19.61
N ARG A 9 -37.21 -13.99 19.62
CA ARG A 9 -36.83 -13.19 18.45
C ARG A 9 -35.33 -13.33 18.33
N SER A 10 -34.89 -14.18 17.41
CA SER A 10 -33.51 -14.26 16.95
C SER A 10 -33.10 -12.86 16.48
N THR A 11 -32.22 -12.22 17.25
CA THR A 11 -31.47 -11.05 16.84
C THR A 11 -30.52 -11.48 15.73
N GLU A 12 -31.05 -11.48 14.52
CA GLU A 12 -30.26 -11.49 13.31
C GLU A 12 -29.38 -10.23 13.37
N VAL A 13 -28.09 -10.43 13.68
CA VAL A 13 -27.09 -9.38 13.58
C VAL A 13 -27.07 -9.01 12.10
N GLN A 14 -27.79 -7.94 11.75
CA GLN A 14 -27.67 -7.31 10.45
C GLN A 14 -26.21 -6.93 10.30
N THR A 15 -25.47 -7.74 9.56
CA THR A 15 -24.19 -7.33 9.00
C THR A 15 -24.55 -6.24 8.02
N VAL A 16 -24.47 -4.99 8.49
CA VAL A 16 -24.51 -3.81 7.63
C VAL A 16 -23.33 -3.98 6.69
N ARG A 17 -23.56 -4.59 5.52
CA ARG A 17 -22.62 -4.52 4.42
C ARG A 17 -22.69 -3.05 4.01
N PRO A 18 -21.62 -2.26 4.19
CA PRO A 18 -21.66 -0.90 3.69
C PRO A 18 -21.90 -0.98 2.18
N ASP A 19 -23.01 -0.41 1.72
CA ASP A 19 -23.37 -0.22 0.30
C ASP A 19 -22.43 0.81 -0.37
N PHE A 20 -21.14 0.77 -0.04
CA PHE A 20 -20.13 1.47 -0.81
C PHE A 20 -19.87 0.66 -2.07
N PRO A 21 -19.92 1.26 -3.26
CA PRO A 21 -19.50 0.57 -4.47
C PRO A 21 -18.02 0.24 -4.30
N GLY A 22 -17.69 -1.00 -3.92
CA GLY A 22 -16.32 -1.45 -3.67
C GLY A 22 -15.37 -1.21 -4.84
N TYR A 23 -15.92 -1.01 -6.04
CA TYR A 23 -15.20 -0.57 -7.23
C TYR A 23 -14.59 0.82 -7.14
N PHE A 24 -15.12 1.74 -6.33
CA PHE A 24 -14.58 3.10 -6.19
C PHE A 24 -13.40 3.21 -5.21
N ILE A 25 -13.23 2.23 -4.31
CA ILE A 25 -12.18 2.25 -3.29
C ILE A 25 -10.80 2.21 -3.95
N TYR A 26 -10.58 1.25 -4.85
CA TYR A 26 -9.28 1.09 -5.51
C TYR A 26 -8.82 2.29 -6.34
N PRO A 27 -9.59 2.80 -7.32
CA PRO A 27 -9.16 3.95 -8.12
C PRO A 27 -8.99 5.21 -7.26
N PHE A 28 -9.85 5.44 -6.27
CA PHE A 28 -9.70 6.56 -5.35
C PHE A 28 -8.39 6.46 -4.57
N PHE A 29 -8.15 5.36 -3.86
CA PHE A 29 -6.94 5.19 -3.06
C PHE A 29 -5.68 5.16 -3.93
N MET A 30 -5.71 4.59 -5.14
CA MET A 30 -4.56 4.58 -6.05
C MET A 30 -4.18 5.99 -6.50
N VAL A 31 -5.15 6.78 -6.98
CA VAL A 31 -4.88 8.15 -7.44
C VAL A 31 -4.47 9.03 -6.26
N HIS A 32 -5.18 8.91 -5.13
CA HIS A 32 -4.91 9.68 -3.93
C HIS A 32 -3.51 9.37 -3.38
N MET A 33 -3.14 8.09 -3.26
CA MET A 33 -1.81 7.69 -2.82
C MET A 33 -0.71 8.08 -3.80
N LEU A 34 -0.96 8.03 -5.11
CA LEU A 34 0.01 8.48 -6.09
C LEU A 34 0.27 9.98 -5.92
N ALA A 35 -0.77 10.80 -5.79
CA ALA A 35 -0.62 12.25 -5.57
C ALA A 35 0.16 12.56 -4.28
N PHE A 36 -0.20 11.90 -3.17
CA PHE A 36 0.48 12.08 -1.88
C PHE A 36 1.90 11.47 -1.84
N GLY A 37 2.14 10.37 -2.56
CA GLY A 37 3.46 9.77 -2.68
C GLY A 37 4.39 10.65 -3.51
N LEU A 38 3.89 11.24 -4.60
CA LEU A 38 4.62 12.23 -5.40
C LEU A 38 4.90 13.50 -4.59
N SER A 39 3.94 14.01 -3.82
CA SER A 39 4.22 15.15 -2.94
C SER A 39 5.26 14.80 -1.88
N GLY A 40 5.16 13.63 -1.23
CA GLY A 40 6.17 13.14 -0.29
C GLY A 40 7.56 12.97 -0.92
N PHE A 41 7.63 12.49 -2.18
CA PHE A 41 8.87 12.39 -2.93
C PHE A 41 9.48 13.77 -3.21
N LEU A 42 8.67 14.72 -3.68
CA LEU A 42 9.13 16.09 -3.93
C LEU A 42 9.58 16.78 -2.64
N LEU A 43 8.86 16.58 -1.53
CA LEU A 43 9.24 17.08 -0.22
C LEU A 43 10.54 16.44 0.29
N ALA A 44 10.90 15.25 -0.18
CA ALA A 44 12.14 14.57 0.21
C ALA A 44 13.35 15.00 -0.64
N TYR A 45 13.16 15.31 -1.92
CA TYR A 45 14.28 15.46 -2.87
C TYR A 45 14.34 16.80 -3.64
N SER A 46 13.37 17.71 -3.47
CA SER A 46 13.43 19.02 -4.14
C SER A 46 14.52 19.91 -3.54
N SER A 47 15.01 20.87 -4.33
CA SER A 47 15.98 21.87 -3.85
C SER A 47 15.39 22.79 -2.78
N ASP A 48 14.07 23.00 -2.83
CA ASP A 48 13.29 23.81 -1.89
C ASP A 48 12.56 22.92 -0.86
N ALA A 49 13.09 21.72 -0.60
CA ALA A 49 12.49 20.78 0.33
C ALA A 49 12.40 21.43 1.71
N PRO A 50 11.23 21.40 2.37
CA PRO A 50 11.09 21.90 3.73
C PRO A 50 11.91 21.04 4.68
N ASP A 51 11.98 21.47 5.94
CA ASP A 51 12.75 20.75 6.95
C ASP A 51 12.25 19.30 7.13
N LEU A 52 13.16 18.41 7.55
CA LEU A 52 12.91 16.99 7.72
C LEU A 52 11.70 16.68 8.63
N GLY A 53 11.47 17.51 9.64
CA GLY A 53 10.31 17.45 10.52
C GLY A 53 9.00 17.62 9.77
N PHE A 54 8.91 18.51 8.77
CA PHE A 54 7.72 18.63 7.94
C PHE A 54 7.50 17.38 7.08
N LEU A 55 8.57 16.79 6.52
CA LEU A 55 8.49 15.54 5.76
C LEU A 55 7.89 14.40 6.60
N TYR A 56 8.37 14.22 7.83
CA TYR A 56 7.84 13.18 8.73
C TYR A 56 6.46 13.52 9.26
N MET A 57 6.17 14.78 9.58
CA MET A 57 4.85 15.18 10.05
C MET A 57 3.80 14.98 8.96
N HIS A 58 4.04 15.46 7.75
CA HIS A 58 3.08 15.35 6.65
C HIS A 58 3.02 13.93 6.08
N GLY A 59 4.18 13.39 5.67
CA GLY A 59 4.26 12.08 5.05
C GLY A 59 4.01 10.95 6.05
N GLY A 60 4.59 11.03 7.24
CA GLY A 60 4.41 10.02 8.30
C GLY A 60 2.97 9.96 8.82
N LEU A 61 2.30 11.10 9.02
CA LEU A 61 0.89 11.11 9.41
C LEU A 61 0.01 10.48 8.32
N ALA A 62 0.25 10.83 7.05
CA ALA A 62 -0.49 10.24 5.94
C ALA A 62 -0.27 8.72 5.85
N ILE A 63 0.96 8.23 6.02
CA ILE A 63 1.27 6.79 6.12
C ILE A 63 0.48 6.13 7.25
N ALA A 64 0.46 6.73 8.45
CA ALA A 64 -0.29 6.20 9.59
C ALA A 64 -1.80 6.12 9.31
N VAL A 65 -2.36 7.15 8.66
CA VAL A 65 -3.76 7.18 8.24
C VAL A 65 -4.06 6.08 7.22
N TYR A 66 -3.20 5.88 6.21
CA TYR A 66 -3.37 4.79 5.24
C TYR A 66 -3.28 3.41 5.91
N LEU A 67 -2.38 3.22 6.87
CA LEU A 67 -2.32 1.98 7.64
C LEU A 67 -3.63 1.72 8.41
N ALA A 68 -4.21 2.74 9.03
CA ALA A 68 -5.51 2.62 9.71
C ALA A 68 -6.64 2.25 8.74
N PHE A 69 -6.68 2.86 7.55
CA PHE A 69 -7.61 2.47 6.49
C PHE A 69 -7.37 1.03 6.04
N TYR A 70 -6.13 0.60 5.85
CA TYR A 70 -5.82 -0.74 5.37
C TYR A 70 -6.19 -1.82 6.38
N LEU A 71 -5.95 -1.56 7.67
CA LEU A 71 -6.41 -2.44 8.75
C LEU A 71 -7.93 -2.58 8.73
N THR A 72 -8.64 -1.48 8.48
CA THR A 72 -10.11 -1.45 8.44
C THR A 72 -10.69 -2.12 7.18
N LEU A 73 -10.05 -1.93 6.03
CA LEU A 73 -10.54 -2.40 4.73
C LEU A 73 -10.11 -3.83 4.39
N PHE A 74 -8.88 -4.22 4.74
CA PHE A 74 -8.26 -5.48 4.33
C PHE A 74 -7.99 -6.44 5.50
N GLY A 75 -8.01 -5.94 6.74
CA GLY A 75 -7.79 -6.73 7.94
C GLY A 75 -6.30 -6.90 8.30
N VAL A 76 -6.07 -7.42 9.51
CA VAL A 76 -4.74 -7.52 10.13
C VAL A 76 -3.82 -8.46 9.37
N ASP A 77 -4.33 -9.57 8.84
CA ASP A 77 -3.49 -10.59 8.20
C ASP A 77 -2.88 -10.08 6.89
N GLU A 78 -3.63 -9.31 6.11
CA GLU A 78 -3.13 -8.70 4.88
C GLU A 78 -2.10 -7.60 5.18
N VAL A 79 -2.33 -6.77 6.20
CA VAL A 79 -1.36 -5.75 6.63
C VAL A 79 -0.08 -6.39 7.17
N LYS A 80 -0.17 -7.49 7.92
CA LYS A 80 1.01 -8.26 8.33
C LYS A 80 1.78 -8.80 7.13
N TRP A 81 1.07 -9.38 6.15
CA TRP A 81 1.68 -9.88 4.93
C TRP A 81 2.42 -8.75 4.19
N MET A 82 1.83 -7.56 4.09
CA MET A 82 2.47 -6.38 3.52
C MET A 82 3.78 -6.05 4.22
N LEU A 83 3.76 -5.94 5.55
CA LEU A 83 4.94 -5.54 6.32
C LEU A 83 6.06 -6.58 6.22
N ILE A 84 5.73 -7.88 6.17
CA ILE A 84 6.72 -8.95 5.98
C ILE A 84 7.34 -8.86 4.57
N ASN A 85 6.52 -8.62 3.54
CA ASN A 85 7.00 -8.52 2.16
C ASN A 85 7.63 -7.15 1.83
N ALA A 86 7.50 -6.16 2.72
CA ALA A 86 8.11 -4.83 2.55
C ALA A 86 9.63 -4.89 2.44
N GLU A 87 10.27 -5.93 3.00
CA GLU A 87 11.71 -6.16 2.86
C GLU A 87 12.13 -6.29 1.39
N LEU A 88 11.35 -7.01 0.57
CA LEU A 88 11.57 -7.08 -0.88
C LEU A 88 11.34 -5.71 -1.55
N GLY A 89 10.46 -4.89 -0.96
CA GLY A 89 10.22 -3.52 -1.36
C GLY A 89 11.44 -2.61 -1.19
N ILE A 90 12.42 -2.96 -0.34
CA ILE A 90 13.64 -2.15 -0.14
C ILE A 90 14.46 -2.13 -1.42
N LEU A 91 14.67 -3.29 -2.05
CA LEU A 91 15.37 -3.40 -3.34
C LEU A 91 14.61 -2.68 -4.45
N GLY A 92 13.29 -2.87 -4.47
CA GLY A 92 12.40 -2.20 -5.42
C GLY A 92 12.54 -0.69 -5.32
N ILE A 93 12.51 -0.15 -4.10
CA ILE A 93 12.62 1.29 -3.96
C ILE A 93 14.01 1.83 -4.24
N TYR A 94 15.07 1.11 -3.88
CA TYR A 94 16.43 1.54 -4.21
C TYR A 94 16.57 1.68 -5.73
N SER A 95 16.09 0.69 -6.49
CA SER A 95 16.10 0.75 -7.95
C SER A 95 15.21 1.88 -8.50
N GLN A 96 14.00 2.04 -7.95
CA GLN A 96 13.01 2.96 -8.50
C GLN A 96 13.28 4.42 -8.13
N ILE A 97 13.64 4.72 -6.87
CA ILE A 97 14.09 6.07 -6.48
C ILE A 97 15.37 6.40 -7.21
N GLY A 98 16.32 5.47 -7.32
CA GLY A 98 17.58 5.70 -8.03
C GLY A 98 17.33 6.04 -9.49
N TRP A 99 16.39 5.36 -10.13
CA TRP A 99 15.96 5.69 -11.50
C TRP A 99 15.28 7.06 -11.59
N ILE A 100 14.33 7.37 -10.70
CA ILE A 100 13.65 8.67 -10.71
C ILE A 100 14.64 9.81 -10.46
N LEU A 101 15.54 9.66 -9.48
CA LEU A 101 16.58 10.64 -9.19
C LEU A 101 17.58 10.77 -10.35
N GLY A 102 17.92 9.67 -11.02
CA GLY A 102 18.79 9.68 -12.20
C GLY A 102 18.23 10.50 -13.36
N VAL A 103 16.90 10.58 -13.51
CA VAL A 103 16.25 11.50 -14.47
C VAL A 103 16.57 12.97 -14.16
N PHE A 104 16.85 13.30 -12.89
CA PHE A 104 17.21 14.63 -12.43
C PHE A 104 18.71 14.81 -12.18
N ASP A 105 19.56 13.89 -12.68
CA ASP A 105 21.02 13.88 -12.46
C ASP A 105 21.41 13.83 -10.98
N LYS A 106 20.57 13.19 -10.16
CA LYS A 106 20.79 12.98 -8.72
C LYS A 106 20.96 11.49 -8.43
N LYS A 107 21.67 11.19 -7.35
CA LYS A 107 21.85 9.82 -6.87
C LYS A 107 21.21 9.63 -5.51
N ILE A 108 20.90 8.38 -5.18
CA ILE A 108 20.42 8.03 -3.83
C ILE A 108 21.49 8.36 -2.80
N GLU A 109 22.77 8.12 -3.11
CA GLU A 109 23.86 8.33 -2.17
C GLU A 109 24.10 9.81 -1.82
N ASP A 110 23.53 10.73 -2.59
CA ASP A 110 23.60 12.18 -2.32
C ASP A 110 22.75 12.58 -1.11
N TYR A 111 21.86 11.70 -0.66
CA TYR A 111 20.90 11.95 0.42
C TYR A 111 21.17 11.03 1.62
N PRO A 112 20.98 11.51 2.86
CA PRO A 112 21.03 10.66 4.03
C PRO A 112 19.93 9.60 4.01
N TRP A 113 20.26 8.39 4.47
CA TRP A 113 19.36 7.23 4.37
C TRP A 113 17.96 7.44 4.94
N TYR A 114 17.83 8.26 5.99
CA TYR A 114 16.55 8.54 6.67
C TYR A 114 15.57 9.34 5.80
N VAL A 115 16.06 10.12 4.83
CA VAL A 115 15.22 10.87 3.87
C VAL A 115 14.37 9.93 3.02
N HIS A 116 14.88 8.71 2.77
CA HIS A 116 14.19 7.71 1.96
C HIS A 116 13.05 6.99 2.69
N VAL A 117 12.92 7.14 4.02
CA VAL A 117 11.94 6.37 4.82
C VAL A 117 10.50 6.67 4.41
N VAL A 118 10.15 7.95 4.22
CA VAL A 118 8.79 8.32 3.81
C VAL A 118 8.47 7.81 2.39
N PRO A 119 9.31 8.09 1.36
CA PRO A 119 9.14 7.47 0.04
C PRO A 119 9.04 5.93 0.11
N PHE A 120 9.86 5.28 0.94
CA PHE A 120 9.84 3.84 1.18
C PHE A 120 8.49 3.31 1.63
N LEU A 121 7.95 3.89 2.69
CA LEU A 121 6.67 3.44 3.24
C LEU A 121 5.53 3.71 2.27
N TYR A 122 5.54 4.83 1.54
CA TYR A 122 4.55 5.11 0.49
C TYR A 122 4.54 4.05 -0.60
N TYR A 123 5.72 3.65 -1.04
CA TYR A 123 5.85 2.60 -2.04
C TYR A 123 5.32 1.26 -1.56
N VAL A 124 5.63 0.85 -0.33
CA VAL A 124 5.12 -0.39 0.29
C VAL A 124 3.59 -0.37 0.35
N LEU A 125 3.00 0.75 0.76
CA LEU A 125 1.55 0.91 0.81
C LEU A 125 0.93 0.83 -0.59
N TYR A 126 1.54 1.51 -1.57
CA TYR A 126 1.03 1.55 -2.95
C TYR A 126 1.09 0.17 -3.63
N THR A 127 2.21 -0.53 -3.47
CA THR A 127 2.42 -1.89 -3.99
C THR A 127 1.44 -2.89 -3.37
N PHE A 128 1.18 -2.77 -2.07
CA PHE A 128 0.15 -3.55 -1.40
C PHE A 128 -1.26 -3.27 -1.96
N LEU A 129 -1.61 -2.00 -2.19
CA LEU A 129 -2.90 -1.65 -2.78
C LEU A 129 -3.08 -2.24 -4.18
N LEU A 130 -2.04 -2.19 -5.01
CA LEU A 130 -2.03 -2.82 -6.32
C LEU A 130 -2.25 -4.33 -6.20
N ARG A 131 -1.58 -5.00 -5.26
CA ARG A 131 -1.80 -6.43 -5.00
C ARG A 131 -3.26 -6.71 -4.61
N GLN A 132 -3.85 -5.94 -3.69
CA GLN A 132 -5.24 -6.13 -3.29
C GLN A 132 -6.20 -5.96 -4.46
N PHE A 133 -5.97 -4.94 -5.30
CA PHE A 133 -6.73 -4.74 -6.52
C PHE A 133 -6.62 -5.93 -7.47
N LEU A 134 -5.41 -6.45 -7.70
CA LEU A 134 -5.20 -7.63 -8.55
C LEU A 134 -5.91 -8.87 -8.01
N LEU A 135 -5.88 -9.10 -6.70
CA LEU A 135 -6.59 -10.22 -6.07
C LEU A 135 -8.10 -10.11 -6.26
N ASP A 136 -8.67 -8.91 -6.14
CA ASP A 136 -10.11 -8.69 -6.28
C ASP A 136 -10.56 -8.76 -7.74
N VAL A 137 -9.81 -8.16 -8.67
CA VAL A 137 -10.09 -8.23 -10.12
C VAL A 137 -10.02 -9.68 -10.63
N THR A 138 -9.03 -10.44 -10.16
CA THR A 138 -8.90 -11.86 -10.54
C THR A 138 -9.82 -12.80 -9.75
N ARG A 139 -10.61 -12.27 -8.80
CA ARG A 139 -11.45 -13.04 -7.86
C ARG A 139 -10.68 -14.17 -7.18
N SER A 140 -9.43 -13.88 -6.79
CA SER A 140 -8.50 -14.86 -6.24
C SER A 140 -8.48 -14.88 -4.71
N ARG A 141 -9.14 -13.91 -4.05
CA ARG A 141 -9.11 -13.76 -2.58
C ARG A 141 -9.55 -15.02 -1.83
N ASP A 142 -10.60 -15.71 -2.29
CA ASP A 142 -11.18 -16.88 -1.60
C ASP A 142 -10.56 -18.22 -2.03
N ASN A 143 -9.67 -18.23 -3.02
CA ASN A 143 -9.06 -19.46 -3.54
C ASN A 143 -7.57 -19.50 -3.23
N PRO A 144 -7.10 -20.36 -2.30
CA PRO A 144 -5.71 -20.37 -1.85
C PRO A 144 -4.71 -20.66 -2.98
N ARG A 145 -5.08 -21.47 -3.97
CA ARG A 145 -4.22 -21.75 -5.14
C ARG A 145 -4.08 -20.53 -6.05
N ARG A 146 -5.19 -19.82 -6.32
CA ARG A 146 -5.16 -18.63 -7.18
C ARG A 146 -4.47 -17.46 -6.50
N ARG A 147 -4.70 -17.28 -5.19
CA ARG A 147 -4.01 -16.30 -4.36
C ARG A 147 -2.50 -16.49 -4.42
N SER A 148 -2.01 -17.71 -4.21
CA SER A 148 -0.57 -18.01 -4.29
C SER A 148 0.03 -17.72 -5.67
N LEU A 149 -0.73 -17.93 -6.75
CA LEU A 149 -0.27 -17.66 -8.11
C LEU A 149 -0.21 -16.16 -8.42
N VAL A 150 -1.18 -15.39 -7.91
CA VAL A 150 -1.14 -13.92 -7.97
C VAL A 150 0.00 -13.37 -7.12
N ASP A 151 0.21 -13.89 -5.91
CA ASP A 151 1.31 -13.49 -5.04
C ASP A 151 2.66 -13.77 -5.70
N PHE A 152 2.85 -14.97 -6.26
CA PHE A 152 4.08 -15.34 -6.95
C PHE A 152 4.28 -14.54 -8.24
N GLY A 153 3.21 -14.33 -9.02
CA GLY A 153 3.26 -13.49 -10.21
C GLY A 153 3.58 -12.03 -9.89
N TYR A 154 3.03 -11.50 -8.80
CA TYR A 154 3.28 -10.15 -8.32
C TYR A 154 4.75 -9.97 -7.89
N VAL A 155 5.26 -10.88 -7.05
CA VAL A 155 6.66 -10.86 -6.61
C VAL A 155 7.61 -11.07 -7.79
N GLY A 156 7.34 -12.05 -8.65
CA GLY A 156 8.16 -12.35 -9.82
C GLY A 156 8.22 -11.18 -10.81
N LEU A 157 7.07 -10.58 -11.13
CA LEU A 157 7.01 -9.39 -11.99
C LEU A 157 7.74 -8.21 -11.35
N SER A 158 7.54 -7.99 -10.05
CA SER A 158 8.24 -6.94 -9.30
C SER A 158 9.75 -7.12 -9.39
N LEU A 159 10.26 -8.32 -9.13
CA LEU A 159 11.69 -8.63 -9.23
C LEU A 159 12.23 -8.45 -10.65
N LEU A 160 11.46 -8.82 -11.69
CA LEU A 160 11.85 -8.59 -13.08
C LEU A 160 11.94 -7.11 -13.41
N VAL A 161 10.95 -6.32 -12.99
CA VAL A 161 10.93 -4.86 -13.22
C VAL A 161 12.10 -4.20 -12.48
N TYR A 162 12.31 -4.52 -11.21
CA TYR A 162 13.39 -3.94 -10.41
C TYR A 162 14.76 -4.39 -10.91
N GLY A 163 14.92 -5.66 -11.27
CA GLY A 163 16.16 -6.19 -11.85
C GLY A 163 16.49 -5.52 -13.18
N TYR A 164 15.50 -5.29 -14.04
CA TYR A 164 15.68 -4.56 -15.29
C TYR A 164 16.06 -3.09 -15.06
N LEU A 165 15.39 -2.40 -14.14
CA LEU A 165 15.71 -1.01 -13.79
C LEU A 165 17.10 -0.90 -13.18
N LEU A 166 17.48 -1.83 -12.30
CA LEU A 166 18.80 -1.89 -11.69
C LEU A 166 19.90 -2.20 -12.71
N TYR A 167 19.66 -3.06 -13.70
CA TYR A 167 20.64 -3.35 -14.75
C TYR A 167 20.87 -2.17 -15.69
N ARG A 168 19.85 -1.31 -15.87
CA ARG A 168 19.91 -0.16 -16.77
C ARG A 168 20.60 1.06 -16.15
N ASN A 169 20.50 1.23 -14.84
CA ASN A 169 21.16 2.28 -14.07
C ASN A 169 22.63 1.92 -13.79
#